data_AF-A0A117MP20-F1
#
_entry.id   AF-A0A117MP20-F1
#
_cell.length_a   1.000
_cell.length_b   1.000
_cell.length_c   1.000
_cell.angle_alpha   90.00
_cell.angle_beta   90.00
_cell.angle_gamma   90.00
#
_symmetry.space_group_name_H-M   'P 1'
#
loop_
_entity.id
_entity.type
_entity.pdbx_description
1 polymer ?
#
loop_
_entity_poly.entity_id
_entity_poly.type
_entity_poly.pdbx_seq_one_letter_code
_entity_poly.pdbx_strand_id
1 'polypeptide(L)'
;MTDPSVAPADAELARLETAVHAISTNLVDLDDNADRKNLDTTTLTGRTATEWADASDALATLWDGYRMLTESIGRAQALRGQRRFTDRDRAAFLHEVLGRSILLSTTVVPLAQRGLLGAGQRTTTCSPGELLAAMEQAFGTAVDVVTRAGEAWQRLLPGAADAAAGIDRGRELSRRAGAPTALFDQADRLLGDLTGSLATDPLGADPAILDRVRELARRADAERTSAAELRDSLTRRLAEARDRADELDRAGRAAAEAYERAAGRFPGSQVATVRPVNLRPDLAAVEALAAAGQWALISPRLAQWTRAARERLAALQTVAAHNDRLLADRNELRGRLSAYQAKALRHGLGEHPRLSPLAERARAQLYSAPCELDQARAALNAYQEALTATIARDARS
;
A
#
# COMPACT_ATOMS: atom_id res chain seq x y z
N MET A 1 -8.37 -82.33 -33.95
CA MET A 1 -7.86 -80.95 -33.97
C MET A 1 -9.03 -80.05 -33.67
N THR A 2 -9.05 -79.47 -32.48
CA THR A 2 -10.11 -78.60 -31.99
C THR A 2 -10.12 -77.33 -32.83
N ASP A 3 -11.23 -77.10 -33.51
CA ASP A 3 -11.46 -75.97 -34.38
C ASP A 3 -11.40 -74.67 -33.54
N PRO A 4 -10.44 -73.75 -33.77
CA PRO A 4 -10.22 -72.60 -32.88
C PRO A 4 -11.45 -71.69 -32.87
N SER A 5 -12.07 -71.55 -31.70
CA SER A 5 -13.29 -70.75 -31.52
C SER A 5 -13.10 -69.31 -32.01
N VAL A 6 -14.02 -68.84 -32.85
CA VAL A 6 -14.05 -67.47 -33.42
C VAL A 6 -14.75 -66.48 -32.49
N ALA A 7 -15.50 -66.96 -31.50
CA ALA A 7 -16.28 -66.10 -30.60
C ALA A 7 -15.43 -65.04 -29.86
N PRO A 8 -14.20 -65.33 -29.38
CA PRO A 8 -13.32 -64.32 -28.78
C PRO A 8 -12.89 -63.23 -29.76
N ALA A 9 -12.67 -63.57 -31.03
CA ALA A 9 -12.29 -62.60 -32.05
C ALA A 9 -13.47 -61.76 -32.56
N ASP A 10 -14.67 -62.33 -32.65
CA ASP A 10 -15.89 -61.57 -32.92
C ASP A 10 -16.18 -60.57 -31.78
N ALA A 11 -15.95 -60.97 -30.51
CA ALA A 11 -16.08 -60.07 -29.36
C ALA A 11 -15.04 -58.94 -29.35
N GLU A 12 -13.78 -59.24 -29.67
CA GLU A 12 -12.74 -58.21 -29.76
C GLU A 12 -12.99 -57.26 -30.93
N LEU A 13 -13.45 -57.75 -32.09
CA LEU A 13 -13.83 -56.89 -33.21
C LEU A 13 -14.93 -55.89 -32.82
N ALA A 14 -15.99 -56.35 -32.14
CA ALA A 14 -17.06 -55.47 -31.66
C ALA A 14 -16.55 -54.43 -30.63
N ARG A 15 -15.60 -54.83 -29.77
CA ARG A 15 -14.94 -53.90 -28.83
C ARG A 15 -14.13 -52.83 -29.57
N LEU A 16 -13.36 -53.22 -30.58
CA LEU A 16 -12.55 -52.30 -31.39
C LEU A 16 -13.42 -51.32 -32.19
N GLU A 17 -14.54 -51.77 -32.77
CA GLU A 17 -15.52 -50.91 -33.44
C GLU A 17 -16.09 -49.85 -32.49
N THR A 18 -16.50 -50.28 -31.29
CA THR A 18 -16.99 -49.38 -30.24
C THR A 18 -15.91 -48.38 -29.83
N ALA A 19 -14.66 -48.84 -29.67
CA ALA A 19 -13.53 -47.98 -29.31
C ALA A 19 -13.23 -46.93 -30.40
N VAL A 20 -13.24 -47.30 -31.68
CA VAL A 20 -13.01 -46.36 -32.79
C VAL A 20 -14.07 -45.28 -32.86
N HIS A 21 -15.34 -45.63 -32.61
CA HIS A 21 -16.41 -44.63 -32.51
C HIS A 21 -16.19 -43.67 -31.34
N ALA A 22 -15.82 -44.17 -30.16
CA ALA A 22 -15.54 -43.32 -29.00
C ALA A 22 -14.32 -42.41 -29.24
N ILE A 23 -13.26 -42.93 -29.85
CA ILE A 23 -12.07 -42.16 -30.23
C ILE A 23 -12.45 -41.03 -31.19
N SER A 24 -13.26 -41.31 -32.21
CA SER A 24 -13.70 -40.29 -33.17
C SER A 24 -14.40 -39.13 -32.48
N THR A 25 -15.31 -39.41 -31.54
CA THR A 25 -16.02 -38.36 -30.78
C THR A 25 -15.04 -37.56 -29.93
N ASN A 26 -14.18 -38.23 -29.17
CA ASN A 26 -13.23 -37.55 -28.28
C ASN A 26 -12.20 -36.68 -29.03
N LEU A 27 -11.81 -37.10 -30.24
CA LEU A 27 -10.90 -36.30 -31.08
C LEU A 27 -11.57 -35.03 -31.61
N VAL A 28 -12.86 -35.11 -31.98
CA VAL A 28 -13.65 -33.93 -32.36
C VAL A 28 -13.81 -33.00 -31.17
N ASP A 29 -14.16 -33.52 -29.99
CA ASP A 29 -14.31 -32.72 -28.78
C ASP A 29 -12.99 -32.02 -28.39
N LEU A 30 -11.84 -32.70 -28.54
CA LEU A 30 -10.53 -32.11 -28.33
C LEU A 30 -10.21 -31.03 -29.37
N ASP A 31 -10.53 -31.25 -30.64
CA ASP A 31 -10.34 -30.27 -31.70
C ASP A 31 -11.21 -29.03 -31.48
N ASP A 32 -12.41 -29.20 -30.91
CA ASP A 32 -13.33 -28.12 -30.61
C ASP A 32 -13.01 -27.34 -29.32
N ASN A 33 -12.12 -27.87 -28.49
CA ASN A 33 -11.70 -27.27 -27.23
C ASN A 33 -11.08 -25.86 -27.46
N ALA A 34 -11.58 -24.87 -26.73
CA ALA A 34 -11.15 -23.48 -26.85
C ALA A 34 -9.68 -23.27 -26.45
N ASP A 35 -9.22 -23.96 -25.39
CA ASP A 35 -7.85 -23.82 -24.90
C ASP A 35 -6.85 -24.40 -25.90
N ARG A 36 -7.19 -25.52 -26.56
CA ARG A 36 -6.41 -26.03 -27.68
C ARG A 36 -6.34 -25.04 -28.83
N LYS A 37 -7.49 -24.49 -29.27
CA LYS A 37 -7.54 -23.49 -30.35
C LYS A 37 -6.67 -22.27 -30.05
N ASN A 38 -6.60 -21.85 -28.78
CA ASN A 38 -5.72 -20.77 -28.33
C ASN A 38 -4.22 -21.14 -28.44
N LEU A 39 -3.86 -22.39 -28.13
CA LEU A 39 -2.49 -22.90 -28.31
C LEU A 39 -2.09 -22.96 -29.79
N ASP A 40 -3.00 -23.39 -30.67
CA ASP A 40 -2.73 -23.51 -32.11
C ASP A 40 -2.64 -22.16 -32.84
N THR A 41 -3.36 -21.14 -32.35
CA THR A 41 -3.38 -19.80 -32.98
C THR A 41 -2.22 -18.90 -32.55
N THR A 42 -1.58 -19.20 -31.41
CA THR A 42 -0.58 -18.33 -30.81
C THR A 42 0.84 -18.83 -31.11
N THR A 43 1.79 -17.91 -31.31
CA THR A 43 3.21 -18.29 -31.38
C THR A 43 3.72 -18.62 -29.98
N LEU A 44 3.69 -19.91 -29.63
CA LEU A 44 4.09 -20.40 -28.33
C LEU A 44 5.60 -20.24 -28.09
N THR A 45 5.99 -20.04 -26.84
CA THR A 45 7.40 -19.97 -26.43
C THR A 45 7.67 -20.82 -25.19
N GLY A 46 8.95 -20.97 -24.84
CA GLY A 46 9.37 -21.55 -23.57
C GLY A 46 8.90 -22.97 -23.34
N ARG A 47 8.32 -23.23 -22.17
CA ARG A 47 7.92 -24.58 -21.75
C ARG A 47 6.70 -25.06 -22.50
N THR A 48 5.70 -24.21 -22.69
CA THR A 48 4.50 -24.55 -23.46
C THR A 48 4.82 -24.91 -24.90
N ALA A 49 5.76 -24.21 -25.55
CA ALA A 49 6.16 -24.55 -26.93
C ALA A 49 6.71 -25.98 -27.04
N THR A 50 7.61 -26.37 -26.13
CA THR A 50 8.20 -27.72 -26.13
C THR A 50 7.15 -28.78 -25.83
N GLU A 51 6.37 -28.62 -24.76
CA GLU A 51 5.34 -29.61 -24.38
C GLU A 51 4.22 -29.70 -25.45
N TRP A 52 3.87 -28.60 -26.13
CA TRP A 52 2.87 -28.61 -27.20
C TRP A 52 3.39 -29.21 -28.50
N ALA A 53 4.66 -29.00 -28.85
CA ALA A 53 5.27 -29.65 -30.01
C ALA A 53 5.26 -31.18 -29.84
N ASP A 54 5.69 -31.67 -28.68
CA ASP A 54 5.67 -33.11 -28.36
C ASP A 54 4.24 -33.68 -28.39
N ALA A 55 3.27 -32.94 -27.84
CA ALA A 55 1.85 -33.32 -27.88
C ALA A 55 1.29 -33.32 -29.31
N SER A 56 1.68 -32.36 -30.14
CA SER A 56 1.25 -32.25 -31.54
C SER A 56 1.79 -33.40 -32.39
N ASP A 57 3.05 -33.78 -32.20
CA ASP A 57 3.66 -34.94 -32.85
C ASP A 57 3.01 -36.25 -32.39
N ALA A 58 2.66 -36.36 -31.10
CA ALA A 58 1.89 -37.47 -30.57
C ALA A 58 0.47 -37.55 -31.17
N LEU A 59 -0.20 -36.40 -31.35
CA LEU A 59 -1.50 -36.31 -32.02
C LEU A 59 -1.41 -36.69 -33.50
N ALA A 60 -0.37 -36.29 -34.22
CA ALA A 60 -0.14 -36.70 -35.60
C ALA A 60 0.02 -38.23 -35.70
N THR A 61 0.81 -38.80 -34.78
CA THR A 61 1.00 -40.26 -34.67
C THR A 61 -0.32 -40.98 -34.33
N LEU A 62 -1.16 -40.37 -33.48
CA LEU A 62 -2.47 -40.89 -33.14
C LEU A 62 -3.38 -40.96 -34.37
N TRP A 63 -3.41 -39.91 -35.21
CA TRP A 63 -4.19 -39.90 -36.44
C TRP A 63 -3.74 -40.97 -37.43
N ASP A 64 -2.43 -41.19 -37.57
CA ASP A 64 -1.89 -42.29 -38.36
C ASP A 64 -2.32 -43.66 -37.79
N GLY A 65 -2.26 -43.82 -36.47
CA GLY A 65 -2.76 -45.02 -35.77
C GLY A 65 -4.25 -45.25 -35.98
N TYR A 66 -5.07 -44.19 -35.90
CA TYR A 66 -6.51 -44.25 -36.15
C TYR A 66 -6.82 -44.75 -37.56
N ARG A 67 -6.10 -44.23 -38.57
CA ARG A 67 -6.24 -44.71 -39.95
C ARG A 67 -5.87 -46.19 -40.07
N MET A 68 -4.73 -46.61 -39.50
CA MET A 68 -4.29 -48.01 -39.52
C MET A 68 -5.26 -48.96 -38.82
N LEU A 69 -5.85 -48.53 -37.69
CA LEU A 69 -6.82 -49.29 -36.93
C LEU A 69 -8.13 -49.47 -37.72
N THR A 70 -8.67 -48.39 -38.29
CA THR A 70 -9.88 -48.43 -39.11
C THR A 70 -9.69 -49.30 -40.36
N GLU A 71 -8.52 -49.24 -41.00
CA GLU A 71 -8.17 -50.14 -42.12
C GLU A 71 -8.11 -51.60 -41.69
N SER A 72 -7.57 -51.91 -40.50
CA SER A 72 -7.50 -53.26 -39.95
C SER A 72 -8.89 -53.82 -39.60
N ILE A 73 -9.75 -53.01 -38.98
CA ILE A 73 -11.15 -53.38 -38.73
C ILE A 73 -11.89 -53.63 -40.05
N GLY A 74 -11.73 -52.76 -41.06
CA GLY A 74 -12.32 -52.96 -42.38
C GLY A 74 -11.87 -54.27 -43.06
N ARG A 75 -10.58 -54.64 -42.93
CA ARG A 75 -10.07 -55.94 -43.40
C ARG A 75 -10.67 -57.11 -42.62
N ALA A 76 -10.76 -57.01 -41.30
CA ALA A 76 -11.36 -58.05 -40.45
C ALA A 76 -12.85 -58.27 -40.78
N GLN A 77 -13.61 -57.18 -40.98
CA GLN A 77 -15.01 -57.23 -41.43
C GLN A 77 -15.15 -57.87 -42.81
N ALA A 78 -14.28 -57.51 -43.77
CA ALA A 78 -14.29 -58.09 -45.10
C ALA A 78 -14.00 -59.61 -45.10
N LEU A 79 -13.06 -60.06 -44.26
CA LEU A 79 -12.77 -61.49 -44.05
C LEU A 79 -13.96 -62.22 -43.42
N ARG A 80 -14.62 -61.59 -42.44
CA ARG A 80 -15.79 -62.18 -41.76
C ARG A 80 -17.03 -62.24 -42.65
N GLY A 81 -17.22 -61.25 -43.53
CA GLY A 81 -18.36 -61.10 -44.43
C GLY A 81 -18.32 -61.95 -45.71
N GLN A 82 -17.28 -62.77 -45.91
CA GLN A 82 -17.19 -63.64 -47.09
C GLN A 82 -18.27 -64.72 -47.08
N ARG A 83 -18.89 -64.97 -48.24
CA ARG A 83 -19.93 -66.01 -48.42
C ARG A 83 -19.47 -67.43 -48.08
N ARG A 84 -18.15 -67.71 -48.15
CA ARG A 84 -17.56 -69.01 -47.87
C ARG A 84 -16.35 -68.83 -46.95
N PHE A 85 -16.59 -68.96 -45.65
CA PHE A 85 -15.57 -68.78 -44.61
C PHE A 85 -14.72 -70.04 -44.47
N THR A 86 -13.57 -70.09 -45.16
CA THR A 86 -12.68 -71.26 -45.14
C THR A 86 -11.77 -71.25 -43.90
N ASP A 87 -11.15 -72.39 -43.58
CA ASP A 87 -10.20 -72.49 -42.46
C ASP A 87 -9.02 -71.51 -42.59
N ARG A 88 -8.62 -71.19 -43.83
CA ARG A 88 -7.59 -70.19 -44.13
C ARG A 88 -8.08 -68.77 -43.79
N ASP A 89 -9.33 -68.46 -44.12
CA ASP A 89 -9.94 -67.16 -43.80
C ASP A 89 -10.17 -67.02 -42.29
N ARG A 90 -10.50 -68.12 -41.60
CA ARG A 90 -10.59 -68.18 -40.13
C ARG A 90 -9.25 -67.88 -39.47
N ALA A 91 -8.16 -68.49 -39.95
CA ALA A 91 -6.82 -68.21 -39.44
C ALA A 91 -6.37 -66.76 -39.73
N ALA A 92 -6.69 -66.23 -40.92
CA ALA A 92 -6.40 -64.84 -41.27
C ALA A 92 -7.20 -63.86 -40.41
N PHE A 93 -8.48 -64.14 -40.13
CA PHE A 93 -9.32 -63.34 -39.24
C PHE A 93 -8.80 -63.31 -37.81
N LEU A 94 -8.45 -64.47 -37.25
CA LEU A 94 -7.85 -64.56 -35.91
C LEU A 94 -6.53 -63.79 -35.82
N HIS A 95 -5.70 -63.83 -36.87
CA HIS A 95 -4.46 -63.06 -36.93
C HIS A 95 -4.69 -61.55 -37.07
N GLU A 96 -5.67 -61.12 -37.87
CA GLU A 96 -5.98 -59.69 -38.06
C GLU A 96 -6.47 -59.03 -36.76
N VAL A 97 -7.32 -59.73 -35.99
CA VAL A 97 -7.96 -59.16 -34.79
C VAL A 97 -7.14 -59.38 -33.51
N LEU A 98 -6.60 -60.59 -33.29
CA LEU A 98 -5.90 -60.95 -32.05
C LEU A 98 -4.38 -61.01 -32.21
N GLY A 99 -3.88 -61.00 -33.45
CA GLY A 99 -2.47 -61.10 -33.78
C GLY A 99 -1.81 -59.75 -34.03
N ARG A 100 -0.51 -59.79 -34.35
CA ARG A 100 0.27 -58.62 -34.76
C ARG A 100 0.14 -58.37 -36.26
N SER A 101 -1.01 -57.86 -36.66
CA SER A 101 -1.43 -57.65 -38.04
C SER A 101 -1.12 -56.27 -38.60
N ILE A 102 -0.95 -55.26 -37.72
CA ILE A 102 -0.76 -53.88 -38.14
C ILE A 102 0.73 -53.62 -38.34
N LEU A 103 1.10 -53.19 -39.54
CA LEU A 103 2.46 -52.84 -39.91
C LEU A 103 2.70 -51.35 -39.64
N LEU A 104 3.53 -51.04 -38.65
CA LEU A 104 3.85 -49.67 -38.23
C LEU A 104 4.93 -49.04 -39.11
N SER A 105 5.99 -49.80 -39.40
CA SER A 105 7.10 -49.32 -40.23
C SER A 105 7.89 -50.47 -40.84
N THR A 106 8.51 -50.22 -41.98
CA THR A 106 9.47 -51.14 -42.62
C THR A 106 10.75 -50.38 -42.93
N THR A 107 11.82 -50.68 -42.22
CA THR A 107 13.11 -50.01 -42.39
C THR A 107 14.05 -50.92 -43.17
N VAL A 108 14.62 -50.41 -44.27
CA VAL A 108 15.63 -51.15 -45.03
C VAL A 108 16.94 -51.16 -44.24
N VAL A 109 17.41 -52.35 -43.87
CA VAL A 109 18.69 -52.49 -43.16
C VAL A 109 19.82 -52.36 -44.20
N PRO A 110 20.74 -51.37 -44.07
CA PRO A 110 21.86 -51.22 -44.99
C PRO A 110 22.73 -52.48 -45.05
N LEU A 111 23.30 -52.79 -46.23
CA LEU A 111 24.06 -54.02 -46.45
C LEU A 111 25.22 -54.21 -45.44
N ALA A 112 25.85 -53.12 -45.01
CA ALA A 112 26.93 -53.12 -44.01
C ALA A 112 26.49 -53.59 -42.61
N GLN A 113 25.19 -53.59 -42.32
CA GLN A 113 24.60 -54.04 -41.05
C GLN A 113 23.82 -55.36 -41.21
N ARG A 114 23.84 -55.99 -42.40
CA ARG A 114 23.24 -57.30 -42.65
C ARG A 114 24.23 -58.42 -42.34
N GLY A 115 23.83 -59.36 -41.51
CA GLY A 115 24.47 -60.68 -41.45
C GLY A 115 24.14 -61.53 -42.68
N LEU A 116 24.90 -62.60 -42.94
CA LEU A 116 24.74 -63.51 -44.10
C LEU A 116 23.31 -64.12 -44.21
N LEU A 117 22.58 -64.22 -43.10
CA LEU A 117 21.20 -64.70 -43.01
C LEU A 117 20.21 -63.61 -42.50
N GLY A 118 20.66 -62.36 -42.39
CA GLY A 118 19.85 -61.25 -41.86
C GLY A 118 18.83 -60.74 -42.88
N ALA A 119 17.58 -60.53 -42.43
CA ALA A 119 16.54 -59.94 -43.26
C ALA A 119 16.94 -58.55 -43.76
N GLY A 120 16.71 -58.27 -45.04
CA GLY A 120 17.06 -56.97 -45.64
C GLY A 120 16.16 -55.80 -45.24
N GLN A 121 15.06 -56.11 -44.56
CA GLN A 121 14.08 -55.18 -44.05
C GLN A 121 13.74 -55.59 -42.61
N ARG A 122 13.56 -54.59 -41.76
CA ARG A 122 13.08 -54.76 -40.39
C ARG A 122 11.68 -54.16 -40.32
N THR A 123 10.68 -55.03 -40.18
CA THR A 123 9.28 -54.64 -40.07
C THR A 123 8.89 -54.61 -38.60
N THR A 124 8.29 -53.51 -38.17
CA THR A 124 7.71 -53.38 -36.83
C THR A 124 6.20 -53.60 -36.96
N THR A 125 5.67 -54.61 -36.28
CA THR A 125 4.24 -54.91 -36.25
C THR A 125 3.69 -54.83 -34.83
N CYS A 126 2.44 -54.41 -34.70
CA CYS A 126 1.71 -54.38 -33.44
C CYS A 126 0.33 -55.03 -33.59
N SER A 127 -0.27 -55.42 -32.47
CA SER A 127 -1.67 -55.82 -32.43
C SER A 127 -2.60 -54.59 -32.42
N PRO A 128 -3.88 -54.74 -32.81
CA PRO A 128 -4.87 -53.68 -32.66
C PRO A 128 -4.97 -53.15 -31.22
N GLY A 129 -4.86 -54.03 -30.21
CA GLY A 129 -4.87 -53.63 -28.80
C GLY A 129 -3.63 -52.86 -28.36
N GLU A 130 -2.44 -53.23 -28.85
CA GLU A 130 -1.19 -52.49 -28.61
C GLU A 130 -1.26 -51.08 -29.25
N LEU A 131 -1.81 -50.98 -30.47
CA LEU A 131 -2.01 -49.70 -31.14
C LEU A 131 -3.01 -48.81 -30.39
N LEU A 132 -4.13 -49.38 -29.98
CA LEU A 132 -5.15 -48.67 -29.21
C LEU A 132 -4.58 -48.09 -27.90
N ALA A 133 -3.78 -48.87 -27.17
CA ALA A 133 -3.12 -48.41 -25.95
C ALA A 133 -2.11 -47.28 -26.21
N ALA A 134 -1.35 -47.35 -27.30
CA ALA A 134 -0.42 -46.29 -27.70
C ALA A 134 -1.18 -45.00 -28.09
N MET A 135 -2.31 -45.13 -28.80
CA MET A 135 -3.19 -44.01 -29.13
C MET A 135 -3.80 -43.36 -27.88
N GLU A 136 -4.25 -44.16 -26.91
CA GLU A 136 -4.79 -43.66 -25.64
C GLU A 136 -3.73 -42.86 -24.86
N GLN A 137 -2.48 -43.34 -24.82
CA GLN A 137 -1.37 -42.60 -24.20
C GLN A 137 -1.06 -41.28 -24.92
N ALA A 138 -1.05 -41.28 -26.26
CA ALA A 138 -0.84 -40.07 -27.05
C ALA A 138 -1.96 -39.03 -26.82
N PHE A 139 -3.22 -39.48 -26.80
CA PHE A 139 -4.37 -38.64 -26.49
C PHE A 139 -4.26 -38.04 -25.09
N GLY A 140 -3.94 -38.85 -24.09
CA GLY A 140 -3.78 -38.40 -22.70
C GLY A 140 -2.69 -37.34 -22.56
N THR A 141 -1.58 -37.47 -23.31
CA THR A 141 -0.50 -36.47 -23.30
C THR A 141 -0.98 -35.12 -23.83
N ALA A 142 -1.73 -35.11 -24.94
CA ALA A 142 -2.25 -33.87 -25.50
C ALA A 142 -3.31 -33.21 -24.61
N VAL A 143 -4.22 -34.01 -24.05
CA VAL A 143 -5.26 -33.52 -23.13
C VAL A 143 -4.63 -32.94 -21.85
N ASP A 144 -3.58 -33.57 -21.30
CA ASP A 144 -2.87 -33.06 -20.12
C ASP A 144 -2.29 -31.66 -20.37
N VAL A 145 -1.60 -31.46 -21.50
CA VAL A 145 -0.99 -30.17 -21.86
C VAL A 145 -2.05 -29.09 -22.04
N VAL A 146 -3.13 -29.38 -22.78
CA VAL A 146 -4.25 -28.43 -22.99
C VAL A 146 -4.91 -28.07 -21.66
N THR A 147 -5.19 -29.07 -20.82
CA THR A 147 -5.86 -28.87 -19.53
C THR A 147 -5.00 -28.01 -18.60
N ARG A 148 -3.70 -28.31 -18.47
CA ARG A 148 -2.78 -27.54 -17.62
C ARG A 148 -2.61 -26.11 -18.11
N ALA A 149 -2.60 -25.87 -19.43
CA ALA A 149 -2.57 -24.53 -19.98
C ALA A 149 -3.87 -23.76 -19.69
N GLY A 150 -5.03 -24.40 -19.89
CA GLY A 150 -6.34 -23.86 -19.54
C GLY A 150 -6.46 -23.49 -18.05
N GLU A 151 -6.02 -24.39 -17.16
CA GLU A 151 -5.98 -24.15 -15.71
C GLU A 151 -5.07 -22.97 -15.34
N ALA A 152 -3.92 -22.83 -16.01
CA ALA A 152 -3.02 -21.71 -15.80
C ALA A 152 -3.69 -20.37 -16.15
N TRP A 153 -4.38 -20.30 -17.30
CA TRP A 153 -5.15 -19.12 -17.70
C TRP A 153 -6.31 -18.82 -16.74
N GLN A 154 -7.13 -19.82 -16.42
CA GLN A 154 -8.28 -19.65 -15.51
C GLN A 154 -7.85 -19.18 -14.12
N ARG A 155 -6.70 -19.64 -13.63
CA ARG A 155 -6.16 -19.25 -12.33
C ARG A 155 -5.54 -17.86 -12.32
N LEU A 156 -4.78 -17.49 -13.36
CA LEU A 156 -3.93 -16.30 -13.34
C LEU A 156 -4.55 -15.08 -14.01
N LEU A 157 -5.37 -15.25 -15.07
CA LEU A 157 -5.96 -14.13 -15.80
C LEU A 157 -6.89 -13.26 -14.95
N PRO A 158 -7.83 -13.81 -14.14
CA PRO A 158 -8.68 -12.98 -13.28
C PRO A 158 -7.85 -12.18 -12.27
N GLY A 159 -6.85 -12.83 -11.65
CA GLY A 159 -5.97 -12.19 -10.69
C GLY A 159 -5.10 -11.09 -11.30
N ALA A 160 -4.66 -11.26 -12.55
CA ALA A 160 -3.94 -10.24 -13.30
C ALA A 160 -4.84 -9.05 -13.66
N ALA A 161 -6.08 -9.29 -14.08
CA ALA A 161 -7.05 -8.24 -14.36
C ALA A 161 -7.39 -7.41 -13.10
N ASP A 162 -7.61 -8.08 -11.96
CA ASP A 162 -7.83 -7.42 -10.68
C ASP A 162 -6.62 -6.58 -10.25
N ALA A 163 -5.40 -7.10 -10.45
CA ALA A 163 -4.17 -6.37 -10.16
C ALA A 163 -4.02 -5.13 -11.05
N ALA A 164 -4.31 -5.22 -12.34
CA ALA A 164 -4.30 -4.07 -13.26
C ALA A 164 -5.27 -2.98 -12.79
N ALA A 165 -6.53 -3.35 -12.53
CA ALA A 165 -7.54 -2.42 -12.04
C ALA A 165 -7.19 -1.81 -10.67
N GLY A 166 -6.47 -2.55 -9.82
CA GLY A 166 -5.93 -2.05 -8.55
C GLY A 166 -4.80 -1.03 -8.74
N ILE A 167 -3.86 -1.32 -9.64
CA ILE A 167 -2.76 -0.42 -10.00
C ILE A 167 -3.29 0.88 -10.59
N ASP A 168 -4.24 0.83 -11.53
CA ASP A 168 -4.81 2.02 -12.16
C ASP A 168 -5.53 2.92 -11.15
N ARG A 169 -6.35 2.33 -10.28
CA ARG A 169 -7.00 3.07 -9.19
C ARG A 169 -5.96 3.69 -8.24
N GLY A 170 -4.96 2.93 -7.82
CA GLY A 170 -3.90 3.41 -6.94
C GLY A 170 -3.08 4.56 -7.55
N ARG A 171 -2.80 4.47 -8.85
CA ARG A 171 -2.11 5.51 -9.62
C ARG A 171 -2.94 6.79 -9.70
N GLU A 172 -4.25 6.68 -9.96
CA GLU A 172 -5.15 7.85 -9.98
C GLU A 172 -5.21 8.55 -8.62
N LEU A 173 -5.37 7.78 -7.54
CA LEU A 173 -5.35 8.32 -6.18
C LEU A 173 -4.02 8.99 -5.85
N SER A 174 -2.91 8.40 -6.25
CA SER A 174 -1.57 8.96 -6.03
C SER A 174 -1.37 10.27 -6.80
N ARG A 175 -1.82 10.36 -8.06
CA ARG A 175 -1.77 11.59 -8.86
C ARG A 175 -2.58 12.72 -8.22
N ARG A 176 -3.81 12.44 -7.79
CA ARG A 176 -4.65 13.43 -7.07
C ARG A 176 -4.01 13.88 -5.76
N ALA A 177 -3.35 12.96 -5.07
CA ALA A 177 -2.64 13.26 -3.84
C ALA A 177 -1.25 13.89 -4.06
N GLY A 178 -0.74 14.00 -5.30
CA GLY A 178 0.64 14.42 -5.56
C GLY A 178 1.69 13.49 -4.93
N ALA A 179 1.37 12.19 -4.80
CA ALA A 179 2.23 11.16 -4.23
C ALA A 179 3.03 10.44 -5.33
N PRO A 180 4.19 9.82 -5.01
CA PRO A 180 5.00 9.08 -5.96
C PRO A 180 4.23 7.90 -6.59
N THR A 181 4.45 7.66 -7.90
CA THR A 181 3.84 6.53 -8.63
C THR A 181 4.83 5.42 -9.00
N ALA A 182 6.12 5.58 -8.67
CA ALA A 182 7.18 4.70 -9.16
C ALA A 182 6.97 3.21 -8.85
N LEU A 183 6.40 2.89 -7.67
CA LEU A 183 6.07 1.52 -7.30
C LEU A 183 4.88 0.96 -8.11
N PHE A 184 3.89 1.79 -8.44
CA PHE A 184 2.82 1.40 -9.37
C PHE A 184 3.38 1.18 -10.77
N ASP A 185 4.28 2.04 -11.25
CA ASP A 185 4.95 1.87 -12.56
C ASP A 185 5.79 0.58 -12.61
N GLN A 186 6.41 0.19 -11.50
CA GLN A 186 7.13 -1.08 -11.38
C GLN A 186 6.17 -2.28 -11.36
N ALA A 187 5.07 -2.20 -10.61
CA ALA A 187 4.07 -3.25 -10.56
C ALA A 187 3.43 -3.48 -11.94
N ASP A 188 3.15 -2.40 -12.66
CA ASP A 188 2.56 -2.41 -14.01
C ASP A 188 3.48 -3.10 -15.03
N ARG A 189 4.79 -2.79 -15.01
CA ARG A 189 5.77 -3.48 -15.86
C ARG A 189 5.81 -4.98 -15.60
N LEU A 190 5.90 -5.38 -14.33
CA LEU A 190 5.91 -6.81 -13.96
C LEU A 190 4.62 -7.53 -14.34
N LEU A 191 3.48 -6.83 -14.25
CA LEU A 191 2.20 -7.37 -14.69
C LEU A 191 2.14 -7.50 -16.21
N GLY A 192 2.69 -6.54 -16.95
CA GLY A 192 2.88 -6.61 -18.40
C GLY A 192 3.72 -7.81 -18.82
N ASP A 193 4.84 -8.04 -18.12
CA ASP A 193 5.72 -9.20 -18.38
C ASP A 193 4.99 -10.53 -18.10
N LEU A 194 4.24 -10.61 -16.98
CA LEU A 194 3.45 -11.80 -16.64
C LEU A 194 2.34 -12.06 -17.66
N THR A 195 1.60 -11.03 -18.06
CA THR A 195 0.50 -11.17 -19.03
C THR A 195 1.02 -11.52 -20.42
N GLY A 196 2.17 -10.97 -20.82
CA GLY A 196 2.87 -11.38 -22.05
C GLY A 196 3.35 -12.83 -22.01
N SER A 197 3.88 -13.28 -20.86
CA SER A 197 4.23 -14.68 -20.64
C SER A 197 2.99 -15.58 -20.67
N LEU A 198 1.88 -15.19 -20.05
CA LEU A 198 0.64 -15.98 -20.06
C LEU A 198 0.07 -16.14 -21.47
N ALA A 199 0.24 -15.15 -22.34
CA ALA A 199 -0.21 -15.23 -23.72
C ALA A 199 0.58 -16.28 -24.53
N THR A 200 1.88 -16.48 -24.25
CA THR A 200 2.78 -17.27 -25.11
C THR A 200 3.35 -18.53 -24.45
N ASP A 201 3.46 -18.56 -23.13
CA ASP A 201 3.98 -19.65 -22.29
C ASP A 201 3.19 -19.77 -20.96
N PRO A 202 1.91 -20.21 -20.99
CA PRO A 202 1.11 -20.38 -19.79
C PRO A 202 1.68 -21.41 -18.80
N LEU A 203 2.41 -22.43 -19.27
CA LEU A 203 3.00 -23.46 -18.39
C LEU A 203 4.30 -22.99 -17.73
N GLY A 204 4.99 -22.02 -18.33
CA GLY A 204 6.17 -21.35 -17.77
C GLY A 204 5.85 -20.15 -16.88
N ALA A 205 4.61 -19.65 -16.90
CA ALA A 205 4.21 -18.48 -16.12
C ALA A 205 4.29 -18.74 -14.59
N ASP A 206 5.09 -17.94 -13.89
CA ASP A 206 5.28 -18.05 -12.44
C ASP A 206 4.18 -17.27 -11.67
N PRO A 207 3.32 -17.96 -10.88
CA PRO A 207 2.32 -17.31 -10.05
C PRO A 207 2.90 -16.32 -9.02
N ALA A 208 4.14 -16.52 -8.59
CA ALA A 208 4.78 -15.66 -7.59
C ALA A 208 4.99 -14.23 -8.11
N ILE A 209 5.05 -14.03 -9.43
CA ILE A 209 5.11 -12.69 -10.03
C ILE A 209 3.85 -11.89 -9.70
N LEU A 210 2.67 -12.53 -9.76
CA LEU A 210 1.41 -11.86 -9.43
C LEU A 210 1.37 -11.42 -7.96
N ASP A 211 1.86 -12.26 -7.05
CA ASP A 211 1.97 -11.90 -5.63
C ASP A 211 2.97 -10.76 -5.42
N ARG A 212 4.06 -10.73 -6.20
CA ARG A 212 5.02 -9.62 -6.17
C ARG A 212 4.40 -8.31 -6.67
N VAL A 213 3.58 -8.35 -7.72
CA VAL A 213 2.82 -7.21 -8.24
C VAL A 213 1.87 -6.68 -7.16
N ARG A 214 1.12 -7.56 -6.51
CA ARG A 214 0.20 -7.20 -5.41
C ARG A 214 0.93 -6.56 -4.24
N GLU A 215 2.09 -7.10 -3.87
CA GLU A 215 2.90 -6.54 -2.79
C GLU A 215 3.46 -5.15 -3.14
N LEU A 216 3.91 -4.93 -4.37
CA LEU A 216 4.34 -3.62 -4.83
C LEU A 216 3.19 -2.60 -4.80
N ALA A 217 2.01 -2.98 -5.28
CA ALA A 217 0.83 -2.13 -5.23
C ALA A 217 0.43 -1.79 -3.77
N ARG A 218 0.47 -2.76 -2.86
CA ARG A 218 0.20 -2.56 -1.43
C ARG A 218 1.20 -1.60 -0.79
N ARG A 219 2.50 -1.75 -1.10
CA ARG A 219 3.55 -0.84 -0.63
C ARG A 219 3.36 0.58 -1.15
N ALA A 220 3.02 0.73 -2.43
CA ALA A 220 2.74 2.03 -3.03
C ALA A 220 1.55 2.71 -2.33
N ASP A 221 0.49 1.96 -2.02
CA ASP A 221 -0.67 2.48 -1.31
C ASP A 221 -0.36 2.89 0.14
N ALA A 222 0.49 2.13 0.82
CA ALA A 222 1.00 2.48 2.15
C ALA A 222 1.82 3.78 2.11
N GLU A 223 2.74 3.94 1.16
CA GLU A 223 3.53 5.17 0.99
C GLU A 223 2.65 6.38 0.71
N ARG A 224 1.65 6.23 -0.16
CA ARG A 224 0.63 7.25 -0.44
C ARG A 224 -0.13 7.65 0.82
N THR A 225 -0.59 6.67 1.61
CA THR A 225 -1.37 6.92 2.82
C THR A 225 -0.54 7.64 3.88
N SER A 226 0.69 7.18 4.14
CA SER A 226 1.60 7.86 5.07
C SER A 226 1.94 9.30 4.63
N ALA A 227 2.10 9.54 3.33
CA ALA A 227 2.32 10.89 2.81
C ALA A 227 1.10 11.80 3.01
N ALA A 228 -0.12 11.27 2.88
CA ALA A 228 -1.37 12.00 3.13
C ALA A 228 -1.51 12.34 4.63
N GLU A 229 -1.30 11.38 5.52
CA GLU A 229 -1.36 11.60 6.98
C GLU A 229 -0.33 12.64 7.45
N LEU A 230 0.89 12.60 6.89
CA LEU A 230 1.92 13.60 7.17
C LEU A 230 1.47 15.00 6.74
N ARG A 231 0.89 15.12 5.54
CA ARG A 231 0.37 16.40 5.03
C ARG A 231 -0.75 16.96 5.90
N ASP A 232 -1.69 16.12 6.31
CA ASP A 232 -2.81 16.54 7.15
C ASP A 232 -2.32 16.99 8.54
N SER A 233 -1.36 16.26 9.11
CA SER A 233 -0.70 16.63 10.37
C SER A 233 0.01 17.97 10.27
N LEU A 234 0.79 18.18 9.20
CA LEU A 234 1.50 19.45 8.96
C LEU A 234 0.55 20.62 8.70
N THR A 235 -0.53 20.39 7.97
CA THR A 235 -1.57 21.41 7.70
C THR A 235 -2.23 21.86 9.00
N ARG A 236 -2.55 20.93 9.90
CA ARG A 236 -3.10 21.24 11.21
C ARG A 236 -2.12 22.05 12.07
N ARG A 237 -0.85 21.63 12.12
CA ARG A 237 0.20 22.34 12.87
C ARG A 237 0.46 23.75 12.32
N LEU A 238 0.31 23.95 11.00
CA LEU A 238 0.37 25.28 10.39
C LEU A 238 -0.82 26.16 10.80
N ALA A 239 -2.02 25.60 10.87
CA ALA A 239 -3.18 26.33 11.38
C ALA A 239 -2.98 26.75 12.85
N GLU A 240 -2.52 25.83 13.70
CA GLU A 240 -2.17 26.14 15.10
C GLU A 240 -1.10 27.22 15.22
N ALA A 241 -0.14 27.25 14.29
CA ALA A 241 0.89 28.29 14.23
C ALA A 241 0.32 29.66 13.85
N ARG A 242 -0.66 29.73 12.94
CA ARG A 242 -1.37 30.99 12.63
C ARG A 242 -2.09 31.53 13.85
N ASP A 243 -2.84 30.68 14.55
CA ASP A 243 -3.56 31.06 15.77
C ASP A 243 -2.58 31.58 16.84
N ARG A 244 -1.41 30.95 16.95
CA ARG A 244 -0.35 31.38 17.86
C ARG A 244 0.28 32.70 17.46
N ALA A 245 0.43 32.98 16.16
CA ALA A 245 0.91 34.27 15.67
C ALA A 245 -0.08 35.39 16.02
N ASP A 246 -1.38 35.14 15.90
CA ASP A 246 -2.41 36.09 16.30
C ASP A 246 -2.45 36.31 17.82
N GLU A 247 -2.19 35.27 18.61
CA GLU A 247 -2.01 35.36 20.07
C GLU A 247 -0.80 36.22 20.45
N LEU A 248 0.32 36.04 19.75
CA LEU A 248 1.52 36.86 19.94
C LEU A 248 1.25 38.33 19.67
N ASP A 249 0.50 38.66 18.61
CA ASP A 249 0.16 40.04 18.29
C ASP A 249 -0.75 40.66 19.37
N ARG A 250 -1.71 39.88 19.90
CA ARG A 250 -2.56 40.31 21.02
C ARG A 250 -1.74 40.55 22.29
N ALA A 251 -0.84 39.63 22.64
CA ALA A 251 0.05 39.78 23.79
C ALA A 251 1.02 40.95 23.61
N GLY A 252 1.49 41.19 22.38
CA GLY A 252 2.29 42.35 21.98
C GLY A 252 1.59 43.67 22.29
N ARG A 253 0.33 43.82 21.84
CA ARG A 253 -0.49 44.99 22.13
C ARG A 253 -0.73 45.16 23.63
N ALA A 254 -1.12 44.10 24.33
CA ALA A 254 -1.35 44.16 25.77
C ALA A 254 -0.10 44.59 26.57
N ALA A 255 1.07 44.08 26.21
CA ALA A 255 2.33 44.48 26.84
C ALA A 255 2.70 45.94 26.54
N ALA A 256 2.46 46.42 25.32
CA ALA A 256 2.67 47.82 24.96
C ALA A 256 1.71 48.74 25.73
N GLU A 257 0.42 48.39 25.82
CA GLU A 257 -0.56 49.14 26.60
C GLU A 257 -0.20 49.19 28.10
N ALA A 258 0.24 48.06 28.68
CA ALA A 258 0.70 48.01 30.07
C ALA A 258 1.94 48.88 30.29
N TYR A 259 2.88 48.88 29.34
CA TYR A 259 4.01 49.78 29.34
C TYR A 259 3.57 51.25 29.33
N GLU A 260 2.71 51.66 28.38
CA GLU A 260 2.23 53.05 28.28
C GLU A 260 1.48 53.51 29.54
N ARG A 261 0.73 52.62 30.19
CA ARG A 261 0.06 52.93 31.48
C ARG A 261 1.06 53.17 32.61
N ALA A 262 2.20 52.48 32.61
CA ALA A 262 3.25 52.60 33.63
C ALA A 262 4.27 53.69 33.31
N ALA A 263 4.50 53.99 32.03
CA ALA A 263 5.47 54.95 31.54
C ALA A 263 5.24 56.35 32.13
N GLY A 264 6.32 57.00 32.55
CA GLY A 264 6.29 58.31 33.22
C GLY A 264 5.71 58.31 34.64
N ARG A 265 4.96 57.26 35.05
CA ARG A 265 4.41 57.11 36.40
C ARG A 265 5.37 56.44 37.36
N PHE A 266 6.27 55.62 36.84
CA PHE A 266 7.32 54.93 37.58
C PHE A 266 8.69 55.27 36.96
N PRO A 267 9.78 55.06 37.72
CA PRO A 267 11.14 55.15 37.19
C PRO A 267 11.32 54.16 36.03
N GLY A 268 12.05 54.57 34.99
CA GLY A 268 12.28 53.72 33.81
C GLY A 268 12.99 52.39 34.12
N SER A 269 13.73 52.31 35.23
CA SER A 269 14.37 51.08 35.71
C SER A 269 13.39 50.07 36.30
N GLN A 270 12.20 50.49 36.76
CA GLN A 270 11.18 49.61 37.33
C GLN A 270 10.20 49.08 36.26
N VAL A 271 10.03 49.81 35.16
CA VAL A 271 9.13 49.41 34.07
C VAL A 271 9.81 48.36 33.19
N ALA A 272 9.21 47.18 33.11
CA ALA A 272 9.73 46.10 32.29
C ALA A 272 9.44 46.35 30.80
N THR A 273 10.39 45.98 29.95
CA THR A 273 10.26 46.04 28.49
C THR A 273 10.73 44.73 27.87
N VAL A 274 10.29 44.44 26.65
CA VAL A 274 10.77 43.31 25.88
C VAL A 274 11.14 43.76 24.47
N ARG A 275 12.29 43.32 23.96
CA ARG A 275 12.79 43.67 22.63
C ARG A 275 11.74 43.37 21.55
N PRO A 276 11.43 44.24 20.59
CA PRO A 276 10.49 43.91 19.50
C PRO A 276 11.08 42.85 18.57
N VAL A 277 10.34 41.76 18.36
CA VAL A 277 10.67 40.68 17.41
C VAL A 277 9.38 40.28 16.71
N ASN A 278 9.41 40.22 15.37
CA ASN A 278 8.28 39.79 14.56
C ASN A 278 8.55 38.40 13.96
N LEU A 279 7.74 37.42 14.34
CA LEU A 279 7.86 36.03 13.88
C LEU A 279 6.95 35.72 12.67
N ARG A 280 6.16 36.69 12.17
CA ARG A 280 5.30 36.49 10.99
C ARG A 280 6.08 36.21 9.70
N PRO A 281 7.22 36.90 9.40
CA PRO A 281 8.00 36.59 8.20
C PRO A 281 8.51 35.15 8.18
N ASP A 282 8.95 34.64 9.33
CA ASP A 282 9.43 33.26 9.46
C ASP A 282 8.28 32.25 9.25
N LEU A 283 7.08 32.52 9.79
CA LEU A 283 5.90 31.69 9.54
C LEU A 283 5.52 31.69 8.06
N ALA A 284 5.50 32.86 7.42
CA ALA A 284 5.20 33.00 6.00
C ALA A 284 6.20 32.23 5.12
N ALA A 285 7.49 32.21 5.50
CA ALA A 285 8.49 31.39 4.82
C ALA A 285 8.20 29.88 4.95
N VAL A 286 7.71 29.42 6.11
CA VAL A 286 7.28 28.03 6.29
C VAL A 286 6.03 27.72 5.46
N GLU A 287 5.08 28.63 5.38
CA GLU A 287 3.88 28.49 4.55
C GLU A 287 4.20 28.45 3.06
N ALA A 288 5.19 29.23 2.60
CA ALA A 288 5.67 29.19 1.23
C ALA A 288 6.25 27.82 0.85
N LEU A 289 6.94 27.14 1.78
CA LEU A 289 7.41 25.76 1.57
C LEU A 289 6.24 24.78 1.42
N ALA A 290 5.18 24.97 2.21
CA ALA A 290 3.96 24.16 2.11
C ALA A 290 3.27 24.36 0.76
N ALA A 291 3.15 25.61 0.31
CA ALA A 291 2.61 25.94 -1.01
C ALA A 291 3.46 25.37 -2.16
N ALA A 292 4.79 25.33 -1.98
CA ALA A 292 5.72 24.71 -2.92
C ALA A 292 5.77 23.17 -2.84
N GLY A 293 4.98 22.53 -1.96
CA GLY A 293 4.96 21.08 -1.79
C GLY A 293 6.22 20.49 -1.13
N GLN A 294 7.07 21.30 -0.53
CA GLN A 294 8.34 20.88 0.09
C GLN A 294 8.13 20.41 1.54
N TRP A 295 7.25 19.43 1.72
CA TRP A 295 6.77 18.96 3.04
C TRP A 295 7.90 18.48 3.97
N ALA A 296 8.95 17.88 3.42
CA ALA A 296 10.11 17.39 4.17
C ALA A 296 10.84 18.49 4.97
N LEU A 297 10.81 19.75 4.50
CA LEU A 297 11.52 20.87 5.11
C LEU A 297 10.69 21.60 6.19
N ILE A 298 9.39 21.33 6.28
CA ILE A 298 8.46 22.06 7.14
C ILE A 298 8.64 21.66 8.61
N SER A 299 8.71 20.36 8.91
CA SER A 299 8.77 19.84 10.29
C SER A 299 9.81 20.52 11.18
N PRO A 300 11.11 20.60 10.82
CA PRO A 300 12.11 21.24 11.67
C PRO A 300 11.92 22.75 11.81
N ARG A 301 11.56 23.45 10.72
CA ARG A 301 11.36 24.91 10.72
C ARG A 301 10.14 25.31 11.55
N LEU A 302 9.04 24.57 11.41
CA LEU A 302 7.82 24.79 12.19
C LEU A 302 8.06 24.50 13.67
N ALA A 303 8.81 23.46 14.02
CA ALA A 303 9.16 23.18 15.41
C ALA A 303 10.01 24.30 16.04
N GLN A 304 11.01 24.80 15.31
CA GLN A 304 11.81 25.94 15.75
C GLN A 304 10.97 27.19 15.94
N TRP A 305 10.10 27.51 14.98
CA TRP A 305 9.18 28.64 15.04
C TRP A 305 8.25 28.54 16.26
N THR A 306 7.63 27.38 16.48
CA THR A 306 6.71 27.16 17.61
C THR A 306 7.41 27.34 18.96
N ARG A 307 8.68 26.90 19.09
CA ARG A 307 9.47 27.14 20.30
C ARG A 307 9.72 28.62 20.52
N ALA A 308 10.18 29.33 19.50
CA ALA A 308 10.43 30.78 19.58
C ALA A 308 9.14 31.56 19.91
N ALA A 309 8.01 31.15 19.33
CA ALA A 309 6.70 31.74 19.61
C ALA A 309 6.28 31.55 21.07
N ARG A 310 6.49 30.36 21.66
CA ARG A 310 6.17 30.09 23.08
C ARG A 310 7.02 30.92 24.03
N GLU A 311 8.34 30.93 23.82
CA GLU A 311 9.27 31.73 24.63
C GLU A 311 8.91 33.21 24.57
N ARG A 312 8.56 33.69 23.37
CA ARG A 312 8.17 35.08 23.17
C ARG A 312 6.85 35.43 23.85
N LEU A 313 5.84 34.57 23.73
CA LEU A 313 4.54 34.76 24.35
C LEU A 313 4.68 34.86 25.88
N ALA A 314 5.46 33.94 26.47
CA ALA A 314 5.74 33.95 27.90
C ALA A 314 6.41 35.26 28.33
N ALA A 315 7.44 35.72 27.60
CA ALA A 315 8.11 36.98 27.92
C ALA A 315 7.18 38.20 27.84
N LEU A 316 6.31 38.27 26.81
CA LEU A 316 5.32 39.33 26.67
C LEU A 316 4.32 39.35 27.83
N GLN A 317 3.81 38.18 28.21
CA GLN A 317 2.88 38.03 29.32
C GLN A 317 3.52 38.42 30.66
N THR A 318 4.78 38.01 30.90
CA THR A 318 5.54 38.40 32.10
C THR A 318 5.71 39.91 32.19
N VAL A 319 6.08 40.58 31.09
CA VAL A 319 6.26 42.04 31.08
C VAL A 319 4.93 42.77 31.31
N ALA A 320 3.86 42.35 30.64
CA ALA A 320 2.53 42.93 30.83
C ALA A 320 2.07 42.80 32.29
N ALA A 321 2.17 41.60 32.86
CA ALA A 321 1.78 41.32 34.24
C ALA A 321 2.61 42.12 35.26
N HIS A 322 3.92 42.25 35.04
CA HIS A 322 4.80 43.06 35.89
C HIS A 322 4.38 44.53 35.89
N ASN A 323 4.20 45.13 34.71
CA ASN A 323 3.83 46.54 34.59
C ASN A 323 2.44 46.84 35.18
N ASP A 324 1.47 45.94 34.97
CA ASP A 324 0.15 46.05 35.59
C ASP A 324 0.21 45.92 37.10
N ARG A 325 1.10 45.06 37.63
CA ARG A 325 1.30 44.91 39.06
C ARG A 325 1.85 46.17 39.72
N LEU A 326 2.77 46.90 39.07
CA LEU A 326 3.26 48.19 39.61
C LEU A 326 2.10 49.17 39.85
N LEU A 327 1.17 49.25 38.89
CA LEU A 327 0.00 50.11 38.98
C LEU A 327 -0.96 49.64 40.08
N ALA A 328 -1.21 48.33 40.16
CA ALA A 328 -2.05 47.73 41.19
C ALA A 328 -1.48 47.99 42.59
N ASP A 329 -0.18 47.77 42.80
CA ASP A 329 0.51 47.98 44.07
C ASP A 329 0.48 49.46 44.49
N ARG A 330 0.65 50.39 43.54
CA ARG A 330 0.48 51.83 43.81
C ARG A 330 -0.93 52.16 44.26
N ASN A 331 -1.95 51.62 43.58
CA ASN A 331 -3.35 51.87 43.92
C ASN A 331 -3.72 51.28 45.29
N GLU A 332 -3.21 50.09 45.61
CA GLU A 332 -3.38 49.46 46.93
C GLU A 332 -2.78 50.33 48.04
N LEU A 333 -1.54 50.81 47.87
CA LEU A 333 -0.90 51.71 48.82
C LEU A 333 -1.69 53.02 49.03
N ARG A 334 -2.25 53.59 47.96
CA ARG A 334 -3.13 54.77 48.04
C ARG A 334 -4.42 54.48 48.82
N GLY A 335 -5.02 53.31 48.60
CA GLY A 335 -6.19 52.86 49.35
C GLY A 335 -5.89 52.69 50.85
N ARG A 336 -4.76 52.03 51.17
CA ARG A 336 -4.29 51.85 52.56
C ARG A 336 -4.00 53.18 53.25
N LEU A 337 -3.32 54.12 52.58
CA LEU A 337 -3.10 55.47 53.13
C LEU A 337 -4.43 56.15 53.48
N SER A 338 -5.39 56.10 52.57
CA SER A 338 -6.72 56.69 52.77
C SER A 338 -7.45 56.06 53.98
N ALA A 339 -7.35 54.73 54.14
CA ALA A 339 -7.91 54.02 55.29
C ALA A 339 -7.23 54.42 56.62
N TYR A 340 -5.90 54.55 56.65
CA TYR A 340 -5.19 54.99 57.85
C TYR A 340 -5.50 56.45 58.21
N GLN A 341 -5.64 57.33 57.21
CA GLN A 341 -6.09 58.72 57.42
C GLN A 341 -7.51 58.76 58.02
N ALA A 342 -8.44 57.97 57.49
CA ALA A 342 -9.79 57.86 58.06
C ALA A 342 -9.76 57.31 59.50
N LYS A 343 -8.88 56.35 59.80
CA LYS A 343 -8.67 55.84 61.16
C LYS A 343 -8.15 56.94 62.09
N ALA A 344 -7.15 57.72 61.67
CA ALA A 344 -6.61 58.82 62.45
C ALA A 344 -7.71 59.87 62.78
N LEU A 345 -8.54 60.23 61.80
CA LEU A 345 -9.67 61.15 61.99
C LEU A 345 -10.69 60.64 63.01
N ARG A 346 -11.05 59.35 62.96
CA ARG A 346 -11.99 58.74 63.93
C ARG A 346 -11.50 58.79 65.37
N HIS A 347 -10.18 58.83 65.58
CA HIS A 347 -9.57 58.96 66.90
C HIS A 347 -9.23 60.41 67.27
N GLY A 348 -9.65 61.41 66.49
CA GLY A 348 -9.35 62.83 66.74
C GLY A 348 -7.90 63.24 66.43
N LEU A 349 -7.12 62.37 65.78
CA LEU A 349 -5.69 62.54 65.52
C LEU A 349 -5.39 63.11 64.11
N GLY A 350 -6.38 63.74 63.48
CA GLY A 350 -6.27 64.24 62.10
C GLY A 350 -5.15 65.25 61.88
N GLU A 351 -4.91 66.12 62.86
CA GLU A 351 -3.90 67.20 62.81
C GLU A 351 -2.77 66.97 63.81
N HIS A 352 -2.60 65.73 64.30
CA HIS A 352 -1.62 65.44 65.33
C HIS A 352 -0.19 65.78 64.83
N PRO A 353 0.59 66.65 65.53
CA PRO A 353 1.84 67.21 65.02
C PRO A 353 2.90 66.20 64.56
N ARG A 354 2.89 64.98 65.12
CA ARG A 354 3.80 63.89 64.72
C ARG A 354 3.31 63.05 63.54
N LEU A 355 2.00 63.02 63.28
CA LEU A 355 1.39 62.15 62.27
C LEU A 355 1.19 62.88 60.94
N SER A 356 0.88 64.18 60.96
CA SER A 356 0.67 64.99 59.75
C SER A 356 1.89 64.98 58.81
N PRO A 357 3.15 65.21 59.27
CA PRO A 357 4.31 65.20 58.38
C PRO A 357 4.57 63.82 57.75
N LEU A 358 4.28 62.74 58.47
CA LEU A 358 4.43 61.36 57.97
C LEU A 358 3.35 61.04 56.92
N ALA A 359 2.10 61.48 57.16
CA ALA A 359 1.00 61.33 56.21
C ALA A 359 1.27 62.13 54.92
N GLU A 360 1.76 63.36 55.04
CA GLU A 360 2.15 64.21 53.90
C GLU A 360 3.31 63.59 53.12
N ARG A 361 4.33 63.06 53.79
CA ARG A 361 5.44 62.37 53.12
C ARG A 361 4.95 61.14 52.34
N ALA A 362 4.10 60.31 52.95
CA ALA A 362 3.52 59.15 52.27
C ALA A 362 2.65 59.58 51.06
N ARG A 363 1.88 60.67 51.21
CA ARG A 363 1.07 61.24 50.12
C ARG A 363 1.96 61.78 48.99
N ALA A 364 3.01 62.53 49.31
CA ALA A 364 3.94 63.08 48.32
C ALA A 364 4.59 61.96 47.49
N GLN A 365 5.01 60.87 48.13
CA GLN A 365 5.60 59.72 47.44
C GLN A 365 4.59 58.97 46.56
N LEU A 366 3.33 58.81 46.99
CA LEU A 366 2.33 58.04 46.24
C LEU A 366 1.63 58.82 45.12
N TYR A 367 1.55 60.15 45.23
CA TYR A 367 0.82 61.02 44.29
C TYR A 367 1.74 61.82 43.36
N SER A 368 3.06 61.75 43.55
CA SER A 368 4.03 62.26 42.58
C SER A 368 4.29 61.25 41.45
N ALA A 369 4.94 61.74 40.39
CA ALA A 369 5.46 60.95 39.29
C ALA A 369 6.90 61.43 39.00
N PRO A 370 7.90 60.53 38.91
CA PRO A 370 7.82 59.07 39.07
C PRO A 370 7.63 58.62 40.53
N CYS A 371 6.84 57.57 40.74
CA CYS A 371 6.57 56.98 42.05
C CYS A 371 7.54 55.82 42.33
N GLU A 372 8.41 55.98 43.33
CA GLU A 372 9.29 54.92 43.83
C GLU A 372 8.54 54.03 44.82
N LEU A 373 8.11 52.82 44.40
CA LEU A 373 7.22 51.96 45.19
C LEU A 373 7.81 51.56 46.55
N ASP A 374 9.10 51.25 46.62
CA ASP A 374 9.76 50.87 47.87
C ASP A 374 9.82 52.04 48.86
N GLN A 375 10.12 53.24 48.36
CA GLN A 375 10.14 54.45 49.18
C GLN A 375 8.73 54.82 49.66
N ALA A 376 7.73 54.71 48.78
CA ALA A 376 6.33 54.95 49.11
C ALA A 376 5.81 53.95 50.16
N ARG A 377 6.19 52.67 50.04
CA ARG A 377 5.84 51.63 51.01
C ARG A 377 6.50 51.85 52.36
N ALA A 378 7.77 52.21 52.38
CA ALA A 378 8.49 52.56 53.61
C ALA A 378 7.84 53.78 54.31
N ALA A 379 7.51 54.83 53.55
CA ALA A 379 6.84 56.03 54.09
C ALA A 379 5.45 55.70 54.68
N LEU A 380 4.67 54.84 54.02
CA LEU A 380 3.37 54.40 54.52
C LEU A 380 3.49 53.57 55.80
N ASN A 381 4.44 52.63 55.86
CA ASN A 381 4.67 51.80 57.04
C ASN A 381 5.07 52.66 58.24
N ALA A 382 5.97 53.64 58.05
CA ALA A 382 6.35 54.58 59.11
C ALA A 382 5.15 55.38 59.65
N TYR A 383 4.23 55.81 58.78
CA TYR A 383 2.99 56.45 59.20
C TYR A 383 2.06 55.49 59.98
N GLN A 384 1.89 54.26 59.51
CA GLN A 384 1.07 53.24 60.17
C GLN A 384 1.60 52.91 61.57
N GLU A 385 2.91 52.71 61.71
CA GLU A 385 3.57 52.41 62.99
C GLU A 385 3.38 53.56 63.98
N ALA A 386 3.62 54.80 63.54
CA ALA A 386 3.42 55.99 64.37
C ALA A 386 1.96 56.15 64.80
N LEU A 387 1.00 55.95 63.88
CA LEU A 387 -0.43 56.01 64.18
C LEU A 387 -0.82 54.95 65.23
N THR A 388 -0.33 53.73 65.08
CA THR A 388 -0.63 52.63 66.00
C THR A 388 -0.03 52.89 67.38
N ALA A 389 1.21 53.40 67.44
CA ALA A 389 1.88 53.76 68.68
C ALA A 389 1.19 54.93 69.41
N THR A 390 0.69 55.93 68.69
CA THR A 390 -0.06 57.06 69.27
C THR A 390 -1.42 56.60 69.82
N ILE A 391 -2.19 55.83 69.05
CA ILE A 391 -3.47 55.27 69.52
C ILE A 391 -3.26 54.41 70.79
N ALA A 392 -2.19 53.61 70.83
CA ALA A 392 -1.87 52.78 71.99
C ALA A 392 -1.41 53.58 73.22
N ARG A 393 -0.93 54.82 73.04
CA ARG A 393 -0.59 55.74 74.14
C ARG A 393 -1.82 56.50 74.63
N ASP A 394 -2.68 56.98 73.72
CA ASP A 394 -3.94 57.64 74.06
C ASP A 394 -4.91 56.70 74.78
N ALA A 395 -4.86 55.38 74.50
CA ALA A 395 -5.66 54.39 75.20
C ALA A 395 -5.12 54.01 76.61
N ARG A 396 -3.89 54.41 76.96
CA ARG A 396 -3.27 54.16 78.27
C ARG A 396 -3.21 55.42 79.15
N SER A 397 -3.40 56.59 78.56
CA SER A 397 -3.68 57.84 79.25
C SER A 397 -5.18 57.95 79.52
#